data_AF-A0A3B8YNU6-F1
#
_entry.id   AF-A0A3B8YNU6-F1
#
_cell.length_a   1.000
_cell.length_b   1.000
_cell.length_c   1.000
_cell.angle_alpha   90.00
_cell.angle_beta   90.00
_cell.angle_gamma   90.00
#
_symmetry.space_group_name_H-M   'P 1'
#
loop_
_entity.id
_entity.type
_entity.pdbx_description
1 polymer ?
#
loop_
_entity_poly.entity_id
_entity_poly.type
_entity_poly.pdbx_seq_one_letter_code
_entity_poly.pdbx_strand_id
1 'polypeptide(L)'
;MKKKLSSLLLLAMALSAISCSQRKPASEKSTEATDSIQKTDVSQTVTEKDELRKYVLTLPSLQNESQYKVEIIPSVWMEVDDCNGYGLQGKFEKSVDLETGLTNLIFKSDGEVFQTAMGCPTDSMHYEYVTGPTTLMDYDSSKPINVEVPAGKNIEILHTVWKVSEMIPVAQSTEEILKDFPEYQKKLYGSTYEGYMIKLTNIAEDSKIELIPGITKAVDCNEHWITNQGSGSGGMVEVPYTFYFYESDGKISSTRMACPDGKLTKKFIHSMNPMTVPFKKSEPIVIFISKGLELRYRIWDKTETNKK
;
A
#
# COMPACT_ATOMS: atom_id res chain seq x y z
N MET A 1 34.51 -65.16 56.98
CA MET A 1 34.34 -65.22 58.45
C MET A 1 33.93 -63.85 58.96
N LYS A 2 32.90 -63.83 59.82
CA LYS A 2 32.63 -62.95 60.98
C LYS A 2 32.74 -61.42 60.75
N LYS A 3 31.70 -60.59 60.85
CA LYS A 3 30.54 -60.42 61.78
C LYS A 3 30.67 -59.04 62.46
N LYS A 4 29.53 -58.33 62.49
CA LYS A 4 29.02 -57.44 63.57
C LYS A 4 29.70 -56.06 63.71
N LEU A 5 29.08 -54.97 64.17
CA LEU A 5 27.77 -54.66 64.79
C LEU A 5 27.61 -53.11 64.66
N SER A 6 26.45 -52.56 64.24
CA SER A 6 25.40 -51.90 65.07
C SER A 6 25.70 -50.51 65.63
N SER A 7 24.79 -49.55 65.37
CA SER A 7 23.95 -48.84 66.38
C SER A 7 23.05 -47.78 65.69
N LEU A 8 21.73 -48.03 65.57
CA LEU A 8 20.58 -47.36 66.25
C LEU A 8 20.21 -45.94 65.73
N LEU A 9 19.05 -45.80 65.06
CA LEU A 9 17.70 -45.38 65.55
C LEU A 9 17.60 -43.86 65.81
N LEU A 10 16.70 -43.10 65.15
CA LEU A 10 15.26 -43.08 65.47
C LEU A 10 14.37 -42.49 64.35
N LEU A 11 13.17 -43.06 64.31
CA LEU A 11 11.95 -42.75 63.54
C LEU A 11 11.39 -41.34 63.77
N ALA A 12 10.82 -40.74 62.72
CA ALA A 12 9.53 -40.06 62.81
C ALA A 12 8.80 -40.12 61.45
N MET A 13 7.74 -40.94 61.40
CA MET A 13 6.72 -40.97 60.36
C MET A 13 5.86 -39.70 60.40
N ALA A 14 5.60 -39.10 59.25
CA ALA A 14 4.35 -38.39 58.99
C ALA A 14 3.89 -38.74 57.57
N LEU A 15 2.90 -39.63 57.51
CA LEU A 15 2.06 -39.83 56.32
C LEU A 15 1.08 -38.67 56.24
N SER A 16 1.08 -37.94 55.14
CA SER A 16 -0.07 -37.14 54.71
C SER A 16 -0.32 -37.34 53.22
N ALA A 17 -1.61 -37.38 52.91
CA ALA A 17 -2.20 -38.06 51.78
C ALA A 17 -1.93 -37.43 50.41
N ILE A 18 -1.98 -38.31 49.42
CA ILE A 18 -2.05 -38.03 47.99
C ILE A 18 -3.30 -37.18 47.69
N SER A 19 -3.13 -36.04 47.04
CA SER A 19 -4.15 -35.45 46.18
C SER A 19 -3.48 -34.99 44.89
N CYS A 20 -3.72 -35.75 43.82
CA CYS A 20 -3.35 -35.39 42.45
C CYS A 20 -4.18 -34.18 42.00
N SER A 21 -3.52 -33.06 41.72
CA SER A 21 -4.04 -32.05 40.80
C SER A 21 -3.00 -31.82 39.72
N GLN A 22 -3.35 -32.21 38.50
CA GLN A 22 -2.51 -32.10 37.31
C GLN A 22 -2.22 -30.62 37.01
N ARG A 23 -0.96 -30.19 37.16
CA ARG A 23 -0.48 -28.94 36.56
C ARG A 23 -0.04 -29.23 35.13
N LYS A 24 -0.72 -28.60 34.16
CA LYS A 24 -0.29 -28.52 32.76
C LYS A 24 1.17 -27.99 32.69
N PRO A 25 2.03 -28.54 31.82
CA PRO A 25 3.31 -27.90 31.53
C PRO A 25 3.05 -26.57 30.82
N ALA A 26 3.67 -25.51 31.34
CA ALA A 26 3.64 -24.18 30.76
C ALA A 26 4.34 -24.21 29.40
N SER A 27 3.60 -23.79 28.37
CA SER A 27 4.09 -23.53 27.03
C SER A 27 5.34 -22.64 27.09
N GLU A 28 6.41 -23.09 26.46
CA GLU A 28 7.51 -22.25 26.03
C GLU A 28 6.93 -21.06 25.28
N LYS A 29 7.20 -19.86 25.80
CA LYS A 29 6.80 -18.61 25.21
C LYS A 29 7.80 -18.35 24.08
N SER A 30 7.44 -18.76 22.87
CA SER A 30 8.11 -18.31 21.65
C SER A 30 8.18 -16.79 21.71
N THR A 31 9.40 -16.28 21.72
CA THR A 31 9.70 -14.87 21.69
C THR A 31 9.23 -14.36 20.32
N GLU A 32 7.98 -13.88 20.26
CA GLU A 32 7.52 -13.04 19.16
C GLU A 32 8.49 -11.86 19.10
N ALA A 33 9.28 -11.82 18.03
CA ALA A 33 10.01 -10.64 17.63
C ALA A 33 8.98 -9.51 17.53
N THR A 34 8.99 -8.64 18.53
CA THR A 34 8.27 -7.38 18.48
C THR A 34 8.91 -6.60 17.35
N ASP A 35 8.27 -6.59 16.18
CA ASP A 35 8.62 -5.71 15.06
C ASP A 35 8.58 -4.29 15.62
N SER A 36 9.76 -3.75 15.91
CA SER A 36 9.89 -2.41 16.45
C SER A 36 9.31 -1.46 15.41
N ILE A 37 8.21 -0.79 15.72
CA ILE A 37 7.61 0.27 14.89
C ILE A 37 8.74 1.25 14.57
N GLN A 38 9.26 1.17 13.34
CA GLN A 38 10.33 2.05 12.90
C GLN A 38 9.72 3.44 12.67
N LYS A 39 10.27 4.43 13.36
CA LYS A 39 9.74 5.80 13.37
C LYS A 39 9.92 6.44 11.99
N THR A 40 8.82 6.86 11.38
CA THR A 40 8.78 7.52 10.06
C THR A 40 8.54 9.03 10.16
N ASP A 41 9.00 9.66 11.24
CA ASP A 41 8.85 11.10 11.44
C ASP A 41 9.77 11.87 10.48
N VAL A 42 9.23 12.26 9.34
CA VAL A 42 9.93 13.11 8.36
C VAL A 42 10.07 14.52 8.93
N SER A 43 11.29 15.02 9.03
CA SER A 43 11.51 16.42 9.43
C SER A 43 11.39 17.33 8.22
N GLN A 44 10.65 18.42 8.38
CA GLN A 44 10.39 19.40 7.33
C GLN A 44 10.97 20.75 7.71
N THR A 45 11.81 21.31 6.84
CA THR A 45 12.31 22.68 6.96
C THR A 45 11.73 23.52 5.84
N VAL A 46 11.26 24.73 6.16
CA VAL A 46 10.66 25.65 5.19
C VAL A 46 11.50 26.92 5.12
N THR A 47 11.91 27.28 3.92
CA THR A 47 12.62 28.53 3.64
C THR A 47 11.93 29.25 2.50
N GLU A 48 11.66 30.55 2.67
CA GLU A 48 11.09 31.38 1.62
C GLU A 48 12.18 32.30 1.07
N LYS A 49 12.37 32.28 -0.25
CA LYS A 49 13.34 33.12 -0.94
C LYS A 49 12.79 33.52 -2.30
N ASP A 50 12.82 34.81 -2.59
CA ASP A 50 12.29 35.38 -3.83
C ASP A 50 10.81 34.97 -4.04
N GLU A 51 10.45 34.50 -5.24
CA GLU A 51 9.09 34.05 -5.58
C GLU A 51 8.85 32.56 -5.29
N LEU A 52 9.73 31.90 -4.51
CA LEU A 52 9.64 30.47 -4.21
C LEU A 52 9.73 30.18 -2.72
N ARG A 53 8.84 29.30 -2.26
CA ARG A 53 8.91 28.67 -0.94
C ARG A 53 9.42 27.24 -1.12
N LYS A 54 10.51 26.93 -0.45
CA LYS A 54 11.17 25.62 -0.50
C LYS A 54 10.91 24.84 0.78
N TYR A 55 10.44 23.62 0.60
CA TYR A 55 10.29 22.58 1.61
C TYR A 55 11.43 21.58 1.43
N VAL A 56 12.14 21.28 2.52
CA VAL A 56 13.17 20.25 2.56
C VAL A 56 12.71 19.16 3.51
N LEU A 57 12.40 17.99 2.96
CA LEU A 57 11.98 16.81 3.71
C LEU A 57 13.19 15.90 3.93
N THR A 58 13.56 15.67 5.18
CA THR A 58 14.61 14.72 5.55
C THR A 58 13.97 13.46 6.12
N LEU A 59 14.23 12.33 5.47
CA LEU A 59 13.67 11.03 5.85
C LEU A 59 14.54 10.39 6.93
N PRO A 60 13.96 9.81 8.00
CA PRO A 60 14.72 9.00 8.94
C PRO A 60 15.28 7.75 8.24
N SER A 61 16.42 7.23 8.68
CA SER A 61 16.93 5.96 8.15
C SER A 61 16.06 4.79 8.62
N LEU A 62 15.67 3.92 7.68
CA LEU A 62 14.88 2.71 7.96
C LEU A 62 15.62 1.45 7.51
N GLN A 63 15.26 0.32 8.12
CA GLN A 63 15.62 -0.99 7.58
C GLN A 63 14.80 -1.26 6.30
N ASN A 64 15.44 -1.83 5.26
CA ASN A 64 14.80 -2.21 3.99
C ASN A 64 14.00 -1.07 3.32
N GLU A 65 14.63 0.09 3.12
CA GLU A 65 14.01 1.29 2.54
C GLU A 65 13.28 1.05 1.20
N SER A 66 13.68 0.03 0.44
CA SER A 66 13.00 -0.38 -0.80
C SER A 66 11.52 -0.75 -0.62
N GLN A 67 11.10 -1.13 0.59
CA GLN A 67 9.70 -1.41 0.94
C GLN A 67 8.90 -0.15 1.24
N TYR A 68 9.52 1.03 1.25
CA TYR A 68 8.86 2.27 1.59
C TYR A 68 8.76 3.19 0.36
N LYS A 69 7.74 4.04 0.39
CA LYS A 69 7.51 5.12 -0.57
C LYS A 69 7.11 6.37 0.19
N VAL A 70 7.42 7.53 -0.38
CA VAL A 70 6.99 8.83 0.15
C VAL A 70 6.04 9.46 -0.85
N GLU A 71 4.80 9.68 -0.44
CA GLU A 71 3.81 10.45 -1.18
C GLU A 71 3.93 11.92 -0.78
N ILE A 72 4.16 12.79 -1.76
CA ILE A 72 4.24 14.24 -1.60
C ILE A 72 2.90 14.84 -2.03
N ILE A 73 2.29 15.59 -1.12
CA ILE A 73 0.89 16.02 -1.22
C ILE A 73 0.85 17.55 -1.11
N PRO A 74 0.69 18.28 -2.23
CA PRO A 74 0.48 19.72 -2.19
C PRO A 74 -0.95 19.97 -1.73
N SER A 75 -1.13 20.96 -0.86
CA SER A 75 -2.42 21.25 -0.26
C SER A 75 -2.57 22.73 0.06
N VAL A 76 -3.82 23.17 0.23
CA VAL A 76 -4.14 24.47 0.83
C VAL A 76 -5.05 24.25 2.03
N TRP A 77 -4.75 24.90 3.15
CA TRP A 77 -5.65 24.91 4.30
C TRP A 77 -6.71 25.98 4.10
N MET A 78 -7.97 25.57 3.91
CA MET A 78 -9.07 26.50 3.64
C MET A 78 -10.40 25.99 4.19
N GLU A 79 -11.36 26.89 4.30
CA GLU A 79 -12.74 26.60 4.67
C GLU A 79 -13.52 26.10 3.44
N VAL A 80 -14.25 25.00 3.62
CA VAL A 80 -15.02 24.30 2.60
C VAL A 80 -16.41 23.95 3.14
N ASP A 81 -17.35 23.72 2.23
CA ASP A 81 -18.65 23.18 2.60
C ASP A 81 -18.59 21.64 2.75
N ASP A 82 -19.58 21.06 3.42
CA ASP A 82 -19.60 19.62 3.73
C ASP A 82 -19.97 18.73 2.53
N CYS A 83 -20.43 19.29 1.41
CA CYS A 83 -21.03 18.51 0.33
C CYS A 83 -20.18 18.45 -0.93
N ASN A 84 -19.48 19.53 -1.28
CA ASN A 84 -18.70 19.63 -2.51
C ASN A 84 -17.35 18.94 -2.38
N GLY A 85 -16.89 18.36 -3.49
CA GLY A 85 -15.51 17.89 -3.61
C GLY A 85 -14.63 19.04 -4.07
N TYR A 86 -13.50 19.24 -3.40
CA TYR A 86 -12.53 20.29 -3.69
C TYR A 86 -11.20 19.69 -4.19
N GLY A 87 -10.49 20.44 -5.03
CA GLY A 87 -9.14 20.05 -5.45
C GLY A 87 -8.26 21.23 -5.82
N LEU A 88 -7.03 21.22 -5.31
CA LEU A 88 -6.02 22.22 -5.66
C LEU A 88 -5.49 21.96 -7.07
N GLN A 89 -5.64 22.96 -7.94
CA GLN A 89 -5.14 22.87 -9.31
C GLN A 89 -3.63 23.01 -9.34
N GLY A 90 -2.96 22.23 -10.18
CA GLY A 90 -1.52 22.34 -10.39
C GLY A 90 -0.91 21.07 -10.98
N LYS A 91 0.41 21.04 -11.06
CA LYS A 91 1.18 19.86 -11.49
C LYS A 91 2.57 19.86 -10.89
N PHE A 92 3.10 18.67 -10.61
CA PHE A 92 4.52 18.51 -10.32
C PHE A 92 5.34 18.47 -11.60
N GLU A 93 6.48 19.15 -11.59
CA GLU A 93 7.60 18.94 -12.49
C GLU A 93 8.77 18.38 -11.68
N LYS A 94 9.45 17.37 -12.24
CA LYS A 94 10.61 16.74 -11.62
C LYS A 94 11.86 17.14 -12.38
N SER A 95 12.91 17.55 -11.67
CA SER A 95 14.24 17.71 -12.23
C SER A 95 15.24 16.92 -11.39
N VAL A 96 16.21 16.30 -12.05
CA VAL A 96 17.32 15.61 -11.38
C VAL A 96 18.57 16.43 -11.59
N ASP A 97 19.18 16.85 -10.49
CA ASP A 97 20.50 17.45 -10.51
C ASP A 97 21.52 16.36 -10.86
N LEU A 98 22.22 16.54 -11.98
CA LEU A 98 23.11 15.50 -12.53
C LEU A 98 24.42 15.33 -11.73
N GLU A 99 24.83 16.33 -10.96
CA GLU A 99 26.06 16.28 -10.17
C GLU A 99 25.83 15.57 -8.83
N THR A 100 24.70 15.88 -8.19
CA THR A 100 24.34 15.34 -6.86
C THR A 100 23.40 14.12 -6.95
N GLY A 101 22.76 13.91 -8.10
CA GLY A 101 21.68 12.94 -8.27
C GLY A 101 20.46 13.23 -7.40
N LEU A 102 20.29 14.49 -6.94
CA LEU A 102 19.13 14.90 -6.13
C LEU A 102 17.93 15.17 -7.03
N THR A 103 16.76 14.67 -6.64
CA THR A 103 15.51 14.99 -7.32
C THR A 103 14.88 16.21 -6.66
N ASN A 104 14.67 17.26 -7.44
CA ASN A 104 13.90 18.44 -7.04
C ASN A 104 12.51 18.36 -7.64
N LEU A 105 11.51 18.61 -6.81
CA LEU A 105 10.11 18.67 -7.19
C LEU A 105 9.67 20.13 -7.22
N ILE A 106 9.04 20.56 -8.30
CA ILE A 106 8.46 21.90 -8.42
C ILE A 106 6.96 21.71 -8.62
N PHE A 107 6.14 22.16 -7.66
CA PHE A 107 4.69 22.17 -7.82
C PHE A 107 4.26 23.50 -8.44
N LYS A 108 3.87 23.47 -9.72
CA LYS A 108 3.35 24.65 -10.42
C LYS A 108 1.85 24.76 -10.18
N SER A 109 1.43 25.84 -9.55
CA SER A 109 0.03 26.14 -9.23
C SER A 109 -0.17 27.62 -8.99
N ASP A 110 -1.33 28.13 -9.37
CA ASP A 110 -1.76 29.49 -9.03
C ASP A 110 -2.44 29.57 -7.65
N GLY A 111 -2.51 28.46 -6.90
CA GLY A 111 -3.22 28.33 -5.64
C GLY A 111 -4.73 28.20 -5.80
N GLU A 112 -5.23 28.10 -7.04
CA GLU A 112 -6.65 27.99 -7.32
C GLU A 112 -7.18 26.61 -6.96
N VAL A 113 -8.37 26.60 -6.36
CA VAL A 113 -9.09 25.38 -6.00
C VAL A 113 -10.34 25.30 -6.87
N PHE A 114 -10.56 24.13 -7.49
CA PHE A 114 -11.85 23.83 -8.09
C PHE A 114 -12.76 23.18 -7.06
N GLN A 115 -14.06 23.30 -7.27
CA GLN A 115 -15.06 22.57 -6.52
C GLN A 115 -16.09 21.95 -7.45
N THR A 116 -16.77 20.90 -6.99
CA THR A 116 -18.04 20.50 -7.59
C THR A 116 -19.09 21.59 -7.38
N ALA A 117 -20.16 21.54 -8.18
CA ALA A 117 -21.26 22.51 -8.12
C ALA A 117 -22.55 21.84 -7.62
N MET A 118 -22.46 21.08 -6.52
CA MET A 118 -23.63 20.48 -5.87
C MET A 118 -24.32 21.53 -5.00
N GLY A 119 -25.66 21.50 -4.99
CA GLY A 119 -26.44 22.30 -4.05
C GLY A 119 -26.40 21.66 -2.66
N CYS A 120 -25.67 22.25 -1.72
CA CYS A 120 -25.57 21.70 -0.37
C CYS A 120 -26.89 21.85 0.39
N PRO A 121 -27.37 20.79 1.09
CA PRO A 121 -28.58 20.86 1.91
C PRO A 121 -28.47 21.78 3.13
N THR A 122 -27.24 22.07 3.55
CA THR A 122 -26.90 22.87 4.73
C THR A 122 -25.76 23.82 4.38
N ASP A 123 -25.73 25.00 5.01
CA ASP A 123 -24.63 25.96 4.92
C ASP A 123 -23.50 25.67 5.93
N SER A 124 -23.31 24.39 6.27
CA SER A 124 -22.28 23.95 7.22
C SER A 124 -20.90 23.99 6.55
N MET A 125 -19.94 24.59 7.24
CA MET A 125 -18.58 24.80 6.76
C MET A 125 -17.58 24.24 7.77
N HIS A 126 -16.45 23.74 7.28
CA HIS A 126 -15.32 23.32 8.11
C HIS A 126 -14.00 23.62 7.40
N TYR A 127 -12.91 23.68 8.16
CA TYR A 127 -11.57 23.80 7.57
C TYR A 127 -10.97 22.42 7.30
N GLU A 128 -10.40 22.24 6.13
CA GLU A 128 -9.62 21.05 5.78
C GLU A 128 -8.43 21.38 4.85
N TYR A 129 -7.56 20.39 4.66
CA TYR A 129 -6.51 20.46 3.64
C TYR A 129 -7.07 20.01 2.30
N VAL A 130 -7.34 20.96 1.41
CA VAL A 130 -7.70 20.67 0.02
C VAL A 130 -6.44 20.29 -0.75
N THR A 131 -6.37 19.03 -1.20
CA THR A 131 -5.17 18.48 -1.84
C THR A 131 -5.17 18.65 -3.36
N GLY A 132 -3.97 18.72 -3.94
CA GLY A 132 -3.76 18.70 -5.39
C GLY A 132 -3.18 17.38 -5.89
N PRO A 133 -2.80 17.30 -7.18
CA PRO A 133 -2.16 16.11 -7.73
C PRO A 133 -0.90 15.72 -6.95
N THR A 134 -0.88 14.51 -6.41
CA THR A 134 0.23 14.00 -5.59
C THR A 134 1.34 13.40 -6.46
N THR A 135 2.51 13.19 -5.88
CA THR A 135 3.55 12.38 -6.51
C THR A 135 4.20 11.42 -5.53
N LEU A 136 4.44 10.19 -5.99
CA LEU A 136 5.18 9.19 -5.25
C LEU A 136 6.68 9.27 -5.56
N MET A 137 7.48 9.10 -4.52
CA MET A 137 8.94 9.05 -4.54
C MET A 137 9.40 7.75 -3.85
N ASP A 138 10.54 7.24 -4.32
CA ASP A 138 11.24 6.19 -3.58
C ASP A 138 11.73 6.72 -2.23
N TYR A 139 11.69 5.85 -1.22
CA TYR A 139 12.26 6.17 0.07
C TYR A 139 13.79 6.02 0.00
N ASP A 140 14.50 7.11 0.24
CA ASP A 140 15.96 7.16 0.30
C ASP A 140 16.37 8.14 1.40
N SER A 141 16.78 7.62 2.55
CA SER A 141 17.20 8.47 3.68
C SER A 141 18.56 9.14 3.49
N SER A 142 19.33 8.72 2.48
CA SER A 142 20.65 9.31 2.20
C SER A 142 20.56 10.69 1.56
N LYS A 143 19.38 11.08 1.07
CA LYS A 143 19.15 12.33 0.33
C LYS A 143 17.86 13.01 0.80
N PRO A 144 17.85 14.35 0.98
CA PRO A 144 16.61 15.07 1.24
C PRO A 144 15.75 15.16 -0.03
N ILE A 145 14.44 15.26 0.16
CA ILE A 145 13.49 15.60 -0.92
C ILE A 145 13.24 17.10 -0.87
N ASN A 146 13.61 17.79 -1.95
CA ASN A 146 13.35 19.22 -2.13
C ASN A 146 12.03 19.42 -2.88
N VAL A 147 11.13 20.21 -2.32
CA VAL A 147 9.87 20.59 -2.96
C VAL A 147 9.76 22.11 -2.98
N GLU A 148 9.58 22.69 -4.16
CA GLU A 148 9.42 24.12 -4.36
C GLU A 148 7.97 24.42 -4.78
N VAL A 149 7.39 25.44 -4.17
CA VAL A 149 6.06 25.96 -4.48
C VAL A 149 6.14 27.49 -4.64
N PRO A 150 5.23 28.14 -5.40
CA PRO A 150 5.23 29.59 -5.53
C PRO A 150 5.05 30.29 -4.18
N ALA A 151 5.97 31.21 -3.83
CA ALA A 151 5.86 32.06 -2.65
C ALA A 151 4.66 33.01 -2.81
N GLY A 152 3.92 33.23 -1.73
CA GLY A 152 2.70 34.04 -1.74
C GLY A 152 1.42 33.27 -2.10
N LYS A 153 1.51 31.99 -2.48
CA LYS A 153 0.36 31.08 -2.51
C LYS A 153 0.28 30.35 -1.16
N ASN A 154 -0.92 30.16 -0.61
CA ASN A 154 -1.12 29.44 0.66
C ASN A 154 -0.96 27.91 0.51
N ILE A 155 0.05 27.48 -0.24
CA ILE A 155 0.31 26.08 -0.54
C ILE A 155 1.25 25.53 0.52
N GLU A 156 0.83 24.42 1.12
CA GLU A 156 1.58 23.63 2.06
C GLU A 156 1.86 22.24 1.51
N ILE A 157 3.06 21.72 1.80
CA ILE A 157 3.44 20.35 1.45
C ILE A 157 3.20 19.46 2.65
N LEU A 158 2.22 18.57 2.51
CA LEU A 158 2.04 17.41 3.36
C LEU A 158 2.79 16.23 2.75
N HIS A 159 3.00 15.20 3.55
CA HIS A 159 3.59 13.96 3.09
C HIS A 159 2.92 12.76 3.77
N THR A 160 3.02 11.61 3.13
CA THR A 160 2.69 10.32 3.75
C THR A 160 3.77 9.32 3.40
N VAL A 161 4.31 8.64 4.42
CA VAL A 161 5.19 7.50 4.21
C VAL A 161 4.33 6.24 4.17
N TRP A 162 4.53 5.45 3.12
CA TRP A 162 3.83 4.20 2.88
C TRP A 162 4.78 3.03 3.06
N LYS A 163 4.40 2.03 3.86
CA LYS A 163 5.01 0.71 3.84
C LYS A 163 4.28 -0.14 2.81
N VAL A 164 5.01 -0.64 1.83
CA VAL A 164 4.48 -1.37 0.69
C VAL A 164 4.84 -2.85 0.83
N SER A 165 3.84 -3.71 0.88
CA SER A 165 4.06 -5.15 0.96
C SER A 165 4.67 -5.70 -0.34
N GLU A 166 5.20 -6.92 -0.27
CA GLU A 166 5.47 -7.69 -1.48
C GLU A 166 4.19 -7.95 -2.28
N MET A 167 4.35 -8.34 -3.55
CA MET A 167 3.23 -8.74 -4.39
C MET A 167 2.76 -10.15 -4.00
N ILE A 168 1.56 -10.23 -3.44
CA ILE A 168 0.93 -11.46 -2.97
C ILE A 168 0.07 -12.04 -4.09
N PRO A 169 0.32 -13.28 -4.56
CA PRO A 169 -0.51 -13.91 -5.57
C PRO A 169 -1.91 -14.23 -5.06
N VAL A 170 -2.91 -14.11 -5.92
CA VAL A 170 -4.31 -14.40 -5.61
C VAL A 170 -4.75 -15.64 -6.39
N ALA A 171 -5.37 -16.59 -5.69
CA ALA A 171 -5.99 -17.73 -6.34
C ALA A 171 -7.25 -17.30 -7.09
N GLN A 172 -7.46 -17.87 -8.28
CA GLN A 172 -8.68 -17.64 -9.04
C GLN A 172 -9.91 -18.17 -8.28
N SER A 173 -11.01 -17.42 -8.32
CA SER A 173 -12.26 -17.73 -7.62
C SER A 173 -13.49 -17.43 -8.50
N THR A 174 -13.35 -17.58 -9.82
CA THR A 174 -14.39 -17.26 -10.82
C THR A 174 -15.73 -17.92 -10.50
N GLU A 175 -15.73 -19.22 -10.22
CA GLU A 175 -16.95 -19.98 -9.94
C GLU A 175 -17.65 -19.54 -8.64
N GLU A 176 -16.89 -19.10 -7.63
CA GLU A 176 -17.46 -18.56 -6.38
C GLU A 176 -18.13 -17.21 -6.65
N ILE A 177 -17.42 -16.31 -7.32
CA ILE A 177 -17.90 -14.96 -7.63
C ILE A 177 -19.16 -15.02 -8.49
N LEU A 178 -19.14 -15.82 -9.57
CA LEU A 178 -20.25 -15.87 -10.52
C LEU A 178 -21.55 -16.45 -9.95
N LYS A 179 -21.56 -17.04 -8.74
CA LYS A 179 -22.80 -17.46 -8.06
C LYS A 179 -23.72 -16.28 -7.75
N ASP A 180 -23.14 -15.11 -7.51
CA ASP A 180 -23.87 -13.89 -7.16
C ASP A 180 -24.39 -13.14 -8.40
N PHE A 181 -23.96 -13.54 -9.60
CA PHE A 181 -24.29 -12.87 -10.86
C PHE A 181 -25.52 -13.51 -11.52
N PRO A 182 -26.37 -12.74 -12.22
CA PRO A 182 -27.44 -13.29 -13.04
C PRO A 182 -26.92 -14.18 -14.18
N GLU A 183 -27.70 -15.19 -14.56
CA GLU A 183 -27.26 -16.26 -15.46
C GLU A 183 -26.71 -15.76 -16.81
N TYR A 184 -27.33 -14.71 -17.37
CA TYR A 184 -26.88 -14.11 -18.62
C TYR A 184 -25.50 -13.44 -18.50
N GLN A 185 -25.18 -12.89 -17.32
CA GLN A 185 -23.87 -12.30 -17.02
C GLN A 185 -22.81 -13.36 -16.73
N LYS A 186 -23.18 -14.48 -16.10
CA LYS A 186 -22.23 -15.59 -15.84
C LYS A 186 -21.56 -16.08 -17.11
N LYS A 187 -22.35 -16.26 -18.18
CA LYS A 187 -21.83 -16.68 -19.48
C LYS A 187 -20.92 -15.61 -20.08
N LEU A 188 -21.32 -14.34 -20.04
CA LEU A 188 -20.54 -13.23 -20.57
C LEU A 188 -19.18 -13.15 -19.86
N TYR A 189 -19.18 -12.98 -18.54
CA TYR A 189 -17.96 -12.81 -17.75
C TYR A 189 -17.10 -14.07 -17.73
N GLY A 190 -17.70 -15.25 -17.50
CA GLY A 190 -16.98 -16.52 -17.46
C GLY A 190 -16.39 -16.95 -18.81
N SER A 191 -16.85 -16.39 -19.93
CA SER A 191 -16.26 -16.66 -21.25
C SER A 191 -14.97 -15.87 -21.50
N THR A 192 -14.91 -14.61 -21.06
CA THR A 192 -13.83 -13.67 -21.39
C THR A 192 -12.84 -13.44 -20.25
N TYR A 193 -13.28 -13.57 -19.00
CA TYR A 193 -12.51 -13.19 -17.83
C TYR A 193 -12.34 -14.34 -16.84
N GLU A 194 -11.41 -14.10 -15.93
CA GLU A 194 -11.16 -14.85 -14.71
C GLU A 194 -11.45 -13.94 -13.53
N GLY A 195 -12.27 -14.41 -12.60
CA GLY A 195 -12.63 -13.69 -11.39
C GLY A 195 -11.68 -14.01 -10.25
N TYR A 196 -11.33 -12.99 -9.49
CA TYR A 196 -10.48 -13.07 -8.30
C TYR A 196 -11.13 -12.32 -7.15
N MET A 197 -11.12 -12.93 -5.97
CA MET A 197 -11.72 -12.40 -4.75
C MET A 197 -10.66 -12.30 -3.66
N ILE A 198 -10.47 -11.11 -3.13
CA ILE A 198 -9.52 -10.81 -2.05
C ILE A 198 -10.33 -10.49 -0.79
N LYS A 199 -10.19 -11.32 0.25
CA LYS A 199 -10.80 -11.13 1.57
C LYS A 199 -9.71 -10.74 2.57
N LEU A 200 -9.74 -9.48 3.04
CA LEU A 200 -8.77 -8.95 4.00
C LEU A 200 -9.52 -8.55 5.28
N THR A 201 -9.05 -9.01 6.44
CA THR A 201 -9.71 -8.73 7.73
C THR A 201 -8.80 -8.04 8.75
N ASN A 202 -7.48 -8.08 8.54
CA ASN A 202 -6.47 -7.76 9.55
C ASN A 202 -5.45 -6.71 9.04
N ILE A 203 -5.94 -5.65 8.38
CA ILE A 203 -5.11 -4.52 7.93
C ILE A 203 -5.73 -3.20 8.40
N ALA A 204 -4.96 -2.11 8.40
CA ALA A 204 -5.43 -0.81 8.85
C ALA A 204 -6.54 -0.26 7.94
N GLU A 205 -7.52 0.44 8.49
CA GLU A 205 -8.69 0.93 7.73
C GLU A 205 -8.34 1.97 6.67
N ASP A 206 -7.24 2.70 6.82
CA ASP A 206 -6.72 3.68 5.87
C ASP A 206 -5.70 3.09 4.88
N SER A 207 -5.52 1.77 4.88
CA SER A 207 -4.66 1.08 3.91
C SER A 207 -5.23 1.16 2.50
N LYS A 208 -4.34 1.26 1.51
CA LYS A 208 -4.71 1.15 0.10
C LYS A 208 -4.33 -0.23 -0.42
N ILE A 209 -5.18 -0.80 -1.28
CA ILE A 209 -4.90 -2.09 -1.95
C ILE A 209 -4.59 -1.82 -3.41
N GLU A 210 -3.43 -2.25 -3.88
CA GLU A 210 -3.10 -2.18 -5.29
C GLU A 210 -3.26 -3.54 -5.94
N LEU A 211 -4.17 -3.60 -6.91
CA LEU A 211 -4.46 -4.74 -7.76
C LEU A 211 -3.52 -4.71 -8.96
N ILE A 212 -2.74 -5.77 -9.10
CA ILE A 212 -1.63 -5.86 -10.05
C ILE A 212 -1.86 -7.08 -10.96
N PRO A 213 -2.65 -6.92 -12.04
CA PRO A 213 -2.72 -7.90 -13.10
C PRO A 213 -1.37 -8.01 -13.81
N GLY A 214 -0.99 -9.23 -14.17
CA GLY A 214 0.27 -9.48 -14.85
C GLY A 214 0.32 -10.85 -15.52
N ILE A 215 1.49 -11.18 -16.06
CA ILE A 215 1.76 -12.46 -16.69
C ILE A 215 3.17 -12.92 -16.37
N THR A 216 3.34 -14.19 -15.98
CA THR A 216 4.67 -14.75 -15.78
C THR A 216 5.23 -15.26 -17.11
N LYS A 217 6.33 -14.64 -17.59
CA LYS A 217 7.03 -15.04 -18.82
C LYS A 217 8.54 -15.09 -18.62
N ALA A 218 9.22 -15.91 -19.41
CA ALA A 218 10.67 -15.89 -19.51
C ALA A 218 11.09 -14.71 -20.39
N VAL A 219 11.80 -13.75 -19.81
CA VAL A 219 12.22 -12.50 -20.47
C VAL A 219 13.69 -12.21 -20.24
N ASP A 220 14.25 -11.39 -21.11
CA ASP A 220 15.65 -10.99 -21.06
C ASP A 220 15.89 -9.89 -20.01
N CYS A 221 17.01 -9.18 -20.16
CA CYS A 221 17.43 -8.11 -19.28
C CYS A 221 16.60 -6.83 -19.40
N ASN A 222 15.78 -6.69 -20.45
CA ASN A 222 14.96 -5.51 -20.64
C ASN A 222 13.92 -5.35 -19.53
N GLU A 223 13.48 -4.11 -19.33
CA GLU A 223 12.26 -3.85 -18.57
C GLU A 223 11.08 -4.18 -19.46
N HIS A 224 10.10 -4.90 -18.91
CA HIS A 224 8.92 -5.34 -19.64
C HIS A 224 7.67 -4.90 -18.89
N TRP A 225 6.63 -4.54 -19.63
CA TRP A 225 5.32 -4.21 -19.08
C TRP A 225 4.23 -4.68 -20.03
N ILE A 226 3.03 -4.94 -19.49
CA ILE A 226 1.85 -5.23 -20.30
C ILE A 226 1.38 -3.95 -21.01
N THR A 227 0.93 -4.09 -22.25
CA THR A 227 0.39 -3.00 -23.08
C THR A 227 -1.09 -3.22 -23.41
N ASN A 228 -1.70 -2.23 -24.08
CA ASN A 228 -3.11 -2.26 -24.50
C ASN A 228 -4.06 -2.63 -23.34
N GLN A 229 -3.89 -1.92 -22.23
CA GLN A 229 -4.63 -2.18 -21.02
C GLN A 229 -5.82 -1.22 -20.86
N GLY A 230 -6.95 -1.77 -20.44
CA GLY A 230 -8.13 -1.03 -19.98
C GLY A 230 -8.48 -1.46 -18.56
N SER A 231 -8.95 -0.54 -17.73
CA SER A 231 -9.38 -0.87 -16.38
C SER A 231 -10.52 0.03 -15.93
N GLY A 232 -11.37 -0.47 -15.05
CA GLY A 232 -12.44 0.31 -14.44
C GLY A 232 -13.20 -0.47 -13.40
N SER A 233 -14.35 0.06 -13.00
CA SER A 233 -15.24 -0.52 -12.01
C SER A 233 -16.66 -0.65 -12.57
N GLY A 234 -17.36 -1.73 -12.18
CA GLY A 234 -18.79 -1.92 -12.39
C GLY A 234 -19.56 -1.87 -11.07
N GLY A 235 -20.82 -1.42 -11.11
CA GLY A 235 -21.66 -1.29 -9.90
C GLY A 235 -23.17 -1.50 -10.13
N MET A 236 -23.81 -2.03 -9.08
CA MET A 236 -25.22 -1.92 -8.61
C MET A 236 -26.36 -1.74 -9.61
N VAL A 237 -26.56 -2.70 -10.53
CA VAL A 237 -27.93 -3.01 -10.96
C VAL A 237 -28.36 -4.38 -10.44
N GLU A 238 -27.45 -5.34 -10.35
CA GLU A 238 -27.82 -6.75 -10.05
C GLU A 238 -26.85 -7.50 -9.12
N VAL A 239 -25.77 -6.87 -8.64
CA VAL A 239 -24.83 -7.47 -7.67
C VAL A 239 -24.64 -6.55 -6.46
N PRO A 240 -24.43 -7.11 -5.25
CA PRO A 240 -24.45 -6.34 -4.00
C PRO A 240 -23.12 -5.62 -3.69
N TYR A 241 -22.12 -5.70 -4.56
CA TYR A 241 -20.81 -5.10 -4.36
C TYR A 241 -20.26 -4.45 -5.63
N THR A 242 -19.37 -3.48 -5.46
CA THR A 242 -18.55 -2.95 -6.56
C THR A 242 -17.53 -4.00 -6.95
N PHE A 243 -17.37 -4.25 -8.24
CA PHE A 243 -16.32 -5.09 -8.76
C PHE A 243 -15.49 -4.33 -9.79
N TYR A 244 -14.26 -4.78 -9.98
CA TYR A 244 -13.32 -4.16 -10.90
C TYR A 244 -13.12 -5.02 -12.14
N PHE A 245 -12.69 -4.40 -13.22
CA PHE A 245 -12.26 -5.11 -14.43
C PHE A 245 -10.89 -4.64 -14.87
N TYR A 246 -10.12 -5.58 -15.42
CA TYR A 246 -8.88 -5.32 -16.13
C TYR A 246 -8.84 -6.10 -17.43
N GLU A 247 -8.60 -5.39 -18.52
CA GLU A 247 -8.55 -5.93 -19.86
C GLU A 247 -7.17 -5.74 -20.45
N SER A 248 -6.62 -6.79 -21.06
CA SER A 248 -5.44 -6.72 -21.91
C SER A 248 -5.38 -7.96 -22.80
N ASP A 249 -4.74 -7.81 -23.96
CA ASP A 249 -4.40 -8.93 -24.85
C ASP A 249 -3.15 -9.72 -24.39
N GLY A 250 -2.56 -9.34 -23.24
CA GLY A 250 -1.38 -10.00 -22.67
C GLY A 250 -0.09 -9.76 -23.47
N LYS A 251 -0.10 -8.84 -24.45
CA LYS A 251 1.11 -8.41 -25.15
C LYS A 251 1.95 -7.54 -24.25
N ILE A 252 3.25 -7.78 -24.32
CA ILE A 252 4.24 -7.05 -23.55
C ILE A 252 5.04 -6.14 -24.49
N SER A 253 5.40 -4.96 -24.00
CA SER A 253 6.44 -4.11 -24.58
C SER A 253 7.66 -4.15 -23.68
N SER A 254 8.79 -3.70 -24.23
CA SER A 254 10.04 -3.66 -23.49
C SER A 254 10.95 -2.53 -23.91
N THR A 255 11.92 -2.23 -23.06
CA THR A 255 13.08 -1.42 -23.45
C THR A 255 13.88 -2.12 -24.55
N ARG A 256 14.80 -1.40 -25.19
CA ARG A 256 15.67 -1.93 -26.26
C ARG A 256 17.15 -1.93 -25.85
N MET A 257 17.43 -2.32 -24.62
CA MET A 257 18.79 -2.54 -24.14
C MET A 257 19.37 -3.77 -24.84
N ALA A 258 20.67 -3.71 -25.12
CA ALA A 258 21.41 -4.90 -25.52
C ALA A 258 21.49 -5.86 -24.31
N CYS A 259 21.10 -7.12 -24.49
CA CYS A 259 21.25 -8.18 -23.48
C CYS A 259 22.36 -9.15 -23.92
N PRO A 260 23.63 -8.90 -23.55
CA PRO A 260 24.78 -9.59 -24.14
C PRO A 260 24.87 -11.08 -23.77
N ASP A 261 24.30 -11.47 -22.64
CA ASP A 261 24.26 -12.86 -22.18
C ASP A 261 23.10 -13.67 -22.78
N GLY A 262 22.13 -13.01 -23.45
CA GLY A 262 20.93 -13.62 -24.00
C GLY A 262 20.09 -14.41 -23.00
N LYS A 263 20.30 -14.20 -21.69
CA LYS A 263 19.73 -15.06 -20.65
C LYS A 263 18.27 -14.70 -20.40
N LEU A 264 17.39 -15.68 -20.54
CA LEU A 264 15.98 -15.54 -20.17
C LEU A 264 15.76 -15.96 -18.72
N THR A 265 14.98 -15.15 -17.99
CA THR A 265 14.58 -15.41 -16.60
C THR A 265 13.07 -15.30 -16.46
N LYS A 266 12.45 -16.22 -15.71
CA LYS A 266 11.01 -16.14 -15.41
C LYS A 266 10.76 -14.94 -14.51
N LYS A 267 10.02 -13.95 -15.01
CA LYS A 267 9.60 -12.76 -14.26
C LYS A 267 8.09 -12.58 -14.37
N PHE A 268 7.51 -12.02 -13.32
CA PHE A 268 6.14 -11.52 -13.37
C PHE A 268 6.14 -10.14 -14.01
N ILE A 269 5.53 -10.04 -15.18
CA ILE A 269 5.43 -8.80 -15.96
C ILE A 269 4.06 -8.20 -15.63
N HIS A 270 4.07 -7.10 -14.90
CA HIS A 270 2.84 -6.45 -14.44
C HIS A 270 2.32 -5.40 -15.42
N SER A 271 1.05 -5.03 -15.21
CA SER A 271 0.41 -3.84 -15.77
C SER A 271 1.26 -2.58 -15.55
N MET A 272 1.29 -1.70 -16.54
CA MET A 272 1.97 -0.40 -16.43
C MET A 272 1.24 0.55 -15.47
N ASN A 273 -0.10 0.43 -15.43
CA ASN A 273 -0.95 1.16 -14.48
C ASN A 273 -1.77 0.16 -13.66
N PRO A 274 -1.23 -0.37 -12.55
CA PRO A 274 -2.00 -1.13 -11.58
C PRO A 274 -3.12 -0.26 -10.98
N MET A 275 -4.18 -0.91 -10.50
CA MET A 275 -5.33 -0.22 -9.94
C MET A 275 -5.20 -0.13 -8.43
N THR A 276 -5.27 1.07 -7.86
CA THR A 276 -5.34 1.24 -6.41
C THR A 276 -6.79 1.44 -5.98
N VAL A 277 -7.25 0.64 -5.03
CA VAL A 277 -8.61 0.66 -4.49
C VAL A 277 -8.57 0.84 -2.98
N PRO A 278 -9.53 1.56 -2.38
CA PRO A 278 -9.59 1.70 -0.93
C PRO A 278 -9.93 0.35 -0.28
N PHE A 279 -9.34 0.08 0.89
CA PHE A 279 -9.75 -1.06 1.70
C PHE A 279 -11.08 -0.77 2.41
N LYS A 280 -12.00 -1.74 2.36
CA LYS A 280 -13.23 -1.74 3.15
C LYS A 280 -13.37 -3.08 3.83
N LYS A 281 -13.36 -3.09 5.16
CA LYS A 281 -13.46 -4.34 5.95
C LYS A 281 -14.77 -5.10 5.73
N SER A 282 -15.84 -4.40 5.36
CA SER A 282 -17.17 -4.97 5.16
C SER A 282 -17.33 -5.77 3.86
N GLU A 283 -16.44 -5.59 2.89
CA GLU A 283 -16.65 -6.08 1.52
C GLU A 283 -15.39 -6.78 0.98
N PRO A 284 -15.53 -7.93 0.31
CA PRO A 284 -14.42 -8.49 -0.46
C PRO A 284 -14.12 -7.60 -1.66
N ILE A 285 -12.84 -7.55 -2.05
CA ILE A 285 -12.46 -6.92 -3.32
C ILE A 285 -12.61 -7.97 -4.42
N VAL A 286 -13.49 -7.70 -5.38
CA VAL A 286 -13.75 -8.57 -6.53
C VAL A 286 -13.23 -7.93 -7.80
N ILE A 287 -12.44 -8.67 -8.58
CA ILE A 287 -11.92 -8.20 -9.87
C ILE A 287 -12.01 -9.31 -10.93
N PHE A 288 -12.42 -8.93 -12.14
CA PHE A 288 -12.35 -9.76 -13.34
C PHE A 288 -11.18 -9.30 -14.21
N ILE A 289 -10.28 -10.21 -14.56
CA ILE A 289 -9.16 -9.93 -15.46
C ILE A 289 -9.25 -10.80 -16.71
N SER A 290 -8.75 -10.33 -17.86
CA SER A 290 -8.71 -11.15 -19.09
C SER A 290 -8.06 -12.51 -18.85
N LYS A 291 -8.63 -13.58 -19.44
CA LYS A 291 -8.12 -14.95 -19.31
C LYS A 291 -6.63 -15.08 -19.68
N GLY A 292 -5.93 -15.94 -18.94
CA GLY A 292 -4.49 -16.16 -19.12
C GLY A 292 -3.59 -15.12 -18.46
N LEU A 293 -4.16 -14.17 -17.73
CA LEU A 293 -3.43 -13.30 -16.81
C LEU A 293 -3.50 -13.83 -15.39
N GLU A 294 -2.56 -13.39 -14.57
CA GLU A 294 -2.48 -13.68 -13.14
C GLU A 294 -2.76 -12.41 -12.35
N LEU A 295 -3.42 -12.53 -11.20
CA LEU A 295 -3.56 -11.42 -10.26
C LEU A 295 -2.56 -11.55 -9.12
N ARG A 296 -1.85 -10.45 -8.84
CA ARG A 296 -1.24 -10.20 -7.54
C ARG A 296 -1.83 -8.94 -6.93
N TYR A 297 -1.73 -8.80 -5.63
CA TYR A 297 -2.01 -7.54 -4.96
C TYR A 297 -0.88 -7.17 -4.00
N ARG A 298 -0.82 -5.91 -3.62
CA ARG A 298 0.00 -5.49 -2.47
C ARG A 298 -0.75 -4.46 -1.64
N ILE A 299 -0.36 -4.39 -0.38
CA ILE A 299 -0.94 -3.52 0.63
C ILE A 299 -0.02 -2.31 0.79
N TRP A 300 -0.61 -1.13 0.81
CA TRP A 300 0.04 0.13 1.16
C TRP A 300 -0.47 0.54 2.53
N ASP A 301 0.34 0.29 3.55
CA ASP A 301 0.04 0.68 4.92
C ASP A 301 0.60 2.07 5.17
N LYS A 302 -0.24 2.96 5.68
CA LYS A 302 0.21 4.26 6.14
C LYS A 302 1.05 4.07 7.39
N THR A 303 2.29 4.56 7.38
CA THR A 303 3.11 4.51 8.58
C THR A 303 2.65 5.59 9.55
N GLU A 304 2.57 5.27 10.84
CA GLU A 304 2.21 6.26 11.85
C GLU A 304 3.23 7.41 11.85
N THR A 305 2.75 8.62 11.56
CA THR A 305 3.49 9.85 11.89
C THR A 305 3.09 10.22 13.32
N ASN A 306 4.08 10.43 14.20
CA ASN A 306 3.76 10.93 15.53
C ASN A 306 3.15 12.32 15.34
N LYS A 307 1.84 12.46 15.62
CA LYS A 307 1.24 13.77 15.83
C LYS A 307 1.99 14.41 17.00
N LYS A 308 2.85 15.38 16.69
CA LYS A 308 3.35 16.32 17.70
C LYS A 308 2.24 17.28 18.08
#